data_AF-A0A2H5WFX1-F1
#
_entry.id   AF-A0A2H5WFX1-F1
#
_cell.length_a   1.000
_cell.length_b   1.000
_cell.length_c   1.000
_cell.angle_alpha   90.00
_cell.angle_beta   90.00
_cell.angle_gamma   90.00
#
_symmetry.space_group_name_H-M   'P 1'
#
loop_
_entity.id
_entity.type
_entity.pdbx_description
1 polymer ?
#
loop_
_entity_poly.entity_id
_entity_poly.type
_entity_poly.pdbx_seq_one_letter_code
_entity_poly.pdbx_strand_id
1 'polypeptide(L)'
;MAYLTCPWCLTPQLVADEASGYRCYTCSAEIAFFVCPGCRLVQTVSKRWTRFTCSGCEAVVDLPRRWGYSAEATAGRVRATGKAWPKL
;
A
#
# COMPACT_ATOMS: atom_id res chain seq x y z
N MET A 1 7.53 14.38 -5.67
CA MET A 1 6.46 13.55 -6.25
C MET A 1 6.97 12.14 -6.38
N ALA A 2 6.17 11.15 -5.96
CA ALA A 2 6.51 9.73 -5.98
C ALA A 2 5.76 9.02 -7.10
N TYR A 3 6.46 8.14 -7.82
CA TYR A 3 5.87 7.24 -8.80
C TYR A 3 5.59 5.89 -8.13
N LEU A 4 4.33 5.65 -7.79
CA LEU A 4 3.91 4.44 -7.07
C LEU A 4 3.07 3.55 -7.97
N THR A 5 3.31 2.26 -7.92
CA THR A 5 2.50 1.28 -8.65
C THR A 5 1.23 0.95 -7.86
N CYS A 6 0.08 0.98 -8.53
CA CYS A 6 -1.17 0.54 -7.94
C CYS A 6 -1.11 -0.98 -7.65
N PRO A 7 -1.31 -1.42 -6.40
CA PRO A 7 -1.27 -2.84 -6.05
C PRO A 7 -2.39 -3.67 -6.69
N TRP A 8 -3.41 -3.02 -7.24
CA TRP A 8 -4.57 -3.69 -7.83
C TRP A 8 -4.45 -3.85 -9.35
N CYS A 9 -4.23 -2.75 -10.08
CA CYS A 9 -4.17 -2.78 -11.55
C CYS A 9 -2.77 -2.66 -12.12
N LEU A 10 -1.73 -2.61 -11.26
CA LEU A 10 -0.32 -2.53 -11.63
C LEU A 10 0.06 -1.29 -12.47
N THR A 11 -0.83 -0.31 -12.58
CA THR A 11 -0.58 0.94 -13.30
C THR A 11 0.23 1.89 -12.41
N PRO A 12 1.27 2.56 -12.93
CA PRO A 12 1.99 3.61 -12.21
C PRO A 12 1.08 4.82 -11.96
N GLN A 13 1.26 5.47 -10.82
CA GLN A 13 0.49 6.63 -10.38
C GLN A 13 1.45 7.70 -9.85
N LEU A 14 1.20 8.94 -10.25
CA LEU A 14 1.94 10.10 -9.75
C LEU A 14 1.26 10.60 -8.47
N VAL A 15 1.97 10.56 -7.35
CA VAL A 15 1.42 10.88 -6.02
C VAL A 15 2.32 11.92 -5.35
N ALA A 16 1.72 12.87 -4.63
CA ALA A 16 2.47 13.83 -3.82
C ALA A 16 3.23 13.11 -2.69
N ASP A 17 4.47 13.50 -2.38
CA ASP A 17 5.35 12.76 -1.47
C ASP A 17 4.79 12.69 -0.05
N GLU A 18 4.07 13.73 0.35
CA GLU A 18 3.42 13.95 1.64
C GLU A 18 2.05 13.26 1.77
N ALA A 19 1.51 12.70 0.68
CA ALA A 19 0.23 12.01 0.74
C ALA A 19 0.31 10.81 1.70
N SER A 20 -0.78 10.53 2.42
CA SER A 20 -0.94 9.35 3.29
C SER A 20 -1.65 8.18 2.60
N GLY A 21 -2.09 8.39 1.36
CA GLY A 21 -2.75 7.43 0.50
C GLY A 21 -3.19 8.13 -0.78
N TYR A 22 -3.73 7.37 -1.73
CA TYR A 22 -4.24 7.93 -2.97
C TYR A 22 -5.37 7.07 -3.52
N ARG A 23 -6.20 7.66 -4.38
CA ARG A 23 -7.14 6.90 -5.21
C ARG A 23 -6.50 6.70 -6.58
N CYS A 24 -6.36 5.45 -7.02
CA CYS A 24 -5.83 5.14 -8.34
C CYS A 24 -6.71 5.76 -9.42
N TYR A 25 -6.12 6.54 -10.32
CA TYR A 25 -6.83 7.20 -11.40
C TYR A 25 -7.42 6.19 -12.41
N THR A 26 -6.71 5.07 -12.63
CA THR A 26 -7.09 4.08 -13.65
C THR A 26 -8.20 3.14 -13.19
N CYS A 27 -8.08 2.55 -12.00
CA CYS A 27 -9.03 1.53 -11.52
C CYS A 27 -9.92 2.01 -10.37
N SER A 28 -9.80 3.28 -9.96
CA SER A 28 -10.53 3.87 -8.82
C SER A 28 -10.28 3.19 -7.47
N ALA A 29 -9.32 2.28 -7.35
CA ALA A 29 -9.00 1.63 -6.08
C ALA A 29 -8.42 2.64 -5.07
N GLU A 30 -8.90 2.58 -3.83
CA GLU A 30 -8.34 3.36 -2.72
C GLU A 30 -7.11 2.65 -2.16
N ILE A 31 -5.97 3.33 -2.24
CA ILE A 31 -4.67 2.80 -1.84
C ILE A 31 -4.21 3.54 -0.58
N ALA A 32 -3.71 2.77 0.37
CA ALA A 32 -3.09 3.25 1.59
C ALA A 32 -1.63 2.82 1.65
N PHE A 33 -0.86 3.48 2.52
CA PHE A 33 0.52 3.12 2.80
C PHE A 33 0.58 2.40 4.14
N PHE A 34 1.18 1.21 4.13
CA PHE A 34 1.20 0.33 5.29
C PHE A 34 2.63 -0.10 5.61
N VAL A 35 2.99 -0.02 6.90
CA VAL A 35 4.28 -0.46 7.42
C VAL A 35 4.16 -1.91 7.86
N CYS A 36 4.91 -2.81 7.23
CA CYS A 36 4.92 -4.21 7.64
C CYS A 36 5.41 -4.34 9.11
N PRO A 37 4.68 -5.03 10.00
CA PRO A 37 5.14 -5.22 11.38
C PRO A 37 6.39 -6.13 11.47
N GLY A 38 6.59 -7.04 10.51
CA GLY A 38 7.72 -7.96 10.50
C GLY A 38 9.04 -7.33 10.04
N CYS A 39 9.05 -6.65 8.90
CA CYS A 39 10.28 -6.10 8.30
C CYS A 39 10.31 -4.57 8.20
N ARG A 40 9.31 -3.87 8.75
CA ARG A 40 9.17 -2.39 8.72
C ARG A 40 9.14 -1.77 7.31
N LEU A 41 8.99 -2.59 6.27
CA LEU A 41 8.86 -2.11 4.89
C LEU A 41 7.55 -1.35 4.71
N VAL A 42 7.65 -0.12 4.21
CA VAL A 42 6.49 0.69 3.81
C VAL A 42 6.09 0.33 2.39
N GLN A 43 4.84 -0.09 2.22
CA GLN A 43 4.32 -0.55 0.93
C GLN A 43 2.89 -0.08 0.66
N THR A 44 2.53 0.00 -0.62
CA THR A 44 1.15 0.28 -1.03
C THR A 44 0.26 -0.94 -0.83
N VAL A 45 -0.95 -0.72 -0.34
CA VAL A 45 -1.98 -1.76 -0.17
C VAL A 45 -3.35 -1.21 -0.56
N SER A 46 -4.21 -2.06 -1.10
CA SER A 46 -5.60 -1.68 -1.36
C SER A 46 -6.38 -1.66 -0.04
N LYS A 47 -7.12 -0.58 0.23
CA LYS A 47 -8.01 -0.50 1.40
C LYS A 47 -9.16 -1.53 1.36
N ARG A 48 -9.44 -2.12 0.19
CA ARG A 48 -10.43 -3.19 0.03
C ARG A 48 -9.94 -4.54 0.55
N TRP A 49 -8.63 -4.71 0.73
CA TRP A 49 -8.07 -5.95 1.23
C TRP A 49 -8.26 -6.07 2.74
N THR A 50 -8.47 -7.29 3.21
CA THR A 50 -8.43 -7.64 4.65
C THR A 50 -7.06 -8.16 5.05
N ARG A 51 -6.34 -8.76 4.10
CA ARG A 51 -5.00 -9.32 4.25
C ARG A 51 -4.20 -9.07 3.00
N PHE A 52 -2.89 -9.02 3.15
CA PHE A 52 -1.98 -8.95 2.01
C PHE A 52 -0.69 -9.70 2.33
N THR A 53 0.06 -10.04 1.29
CA THR A 53 1.40 -10.61 1.44
C THR A 53 2.43 -9.49 1.33
N CYS A 54 3.29 -9.35 2.34
CA CYS A 54 4.36 -8.38 2.30
C CYS A 54 5.36 -8.70 1.19
N SER A 55 5.74 -7.70 0.42
CA SER A 55 6.74 -7.84 -0.66
C SER A 55 8.17 -8.09 -0.18
N GLY A 56 8.50 -7.70 1.06
CA GLY A 56 9.86 -7.84 1.61
C GLY A 56 10.10 -9.15 2.34
N CYS A 57 9.22 -9.52 3.29
CA CYS A 57 9.38 -10.72 4.12
C CYS A 57 8.43 -11.86 3.76
N GLU A 58 7.56 -11.68 2.76
CA GLU A 58 6.55 -12.66 2.33
C GLU A 58 5.54 -13.10 3.41
N ALA A 59 5.55 -12.45 4.58
CA ALA A 59 4.56 -12.70 5.63
C ALA A 59 3.17 -12.23 5.18
N VAL A 60 2.15 -13.01 5.54
CA VAL A 60 0.75 -12.59 5.44
C VAL A 60 0.45 -11.67 6.60
N VAL A 61 -0.03 -10.46 6.29
CA VAL A 61 -0.32 -9.43 7.28
C VAL A 61 -1.80 -9.06 7.20
N ASP A 62 -2.47 -9.06 8.36
CA ASP A 62 -3.82 -8.55 8.50
C ASP A 62 -3.83 -7.01 8.44
N LEU A 63 -4.72 -6.47 7.61
CA LEU A 63 -4.95 -5.03 7.51
C LEU A 63 -5.97 -4.58 8.54
N PRO A 64 -5.81 -3.37 9.10
CA PRO A 64 -6.79 -2.82 10.02
C PRO A 64 -8.10 -2.55 9.28
N ARG A 65 -9.23 -2.93 9.89
CA ARG A 65 -10.58 -2.60 9.36
C ARG A 65 -10.87 -1.10 9.42
N ARG A 66 -10.24 -0.40 10.36
CA ARG A 66 -10.35 1.05 10.55
C ARG A 66 -8.97 1.67 10.36
N TRP A 67 -8.83 2.47 9.32
CA TRP A 67 -7.60 3.19 9.03
C TRP A 67 -7.53 4.42 9.95
N GLY A 68 -6.60 4.42 10.89
CA GLY A 68 -6.31 5.60 11.71
C GLY A 68 -5.48 6.63 10.93
N TYR A 69 -5.38 7.83 11.48
CA TYR A 69 -4.45 8.87 11.02
C TYR A 69 -3.01 8.52 11.45
N SER A 70 -2.45 7.41 10.97
CA SER A 70 -1.05 7.11 11.27
C SER A 70 -0.14 8.00 10.42
N ALA A 71 0.48 9.01 11.04
CA ALA A 71 1.34 10.01 10.42
C ALA A 71 2.65 9.46 9.82
N GLU A 72 2.95 8.16 9.96
CA GLU A 72 4.27 7.61 9.63
C GLU A 72 4.45 7.18 8.17
N ALA A 73 3.37 6.79 7.48
CA ALA A 73 3.44 6.19 6.16
C ALA A 73 3.00 7.21 5.09
N THR A 74 3.97 7.94 4.54
CA THR A 74 3.78 8.86 3.42
C THR A 74 4.29 8.27 2.11
N ALA A 75 3.81 8.77 0.97
CA ALA A 75 4.16 8.27 -0.36
C ALA A 75 5.67 8.23 -0.60
N GLY A 76 6.41 9.25 -0.15
CA GLY A 76 7.87 9.33 -0.30
C GLY A 76 8.66 8.25 0.46
N ARG A 77 8.04 7.55 1.42
CA ARG A 77 8.67 6.45 2.16
C ARG A 77 8.38 5.08 1.57
N VAL A 78 7.42 4.99 0.66
CA VAL A 78 6.99 3.74 0.04
C VAL A 78 8.12 3.20 -0.85
N ARG A 79 8.51 1.94 -0.62
CA ARG A 79 9.56 1.29 -1.41
C ARG A 79 9.08 0.10 -2.22
N ALA A 80 7.85 -0.36 -1.97
CA ALA A 80 7.31 -1.55 -2.61
C ALA A 80 5.79 -1.55 -2.66
N THR A 81 5.25 -2.56 -3.33
CA THR A 81 3.81 -2.79 -3.48
C THR A 81 3.45 -4.09 -2.78
N GLY A 82 2.46 -4.08 -1.89
CA GLY A 82 1.94 -5.28 -1.26
C GLY A 82 1.26 -6.19 -2.29
N LYS A 83 1.38 -7.50 -2.13
CA LYS A 83 0.75 -8.48 -3.04
C LYS A 83 -0.61 -8.90 -2.48
N ALA A 84 -1.58 -9.11 -3.36
CA ALA A 84 -2.89 -9.63 -2.98
C ALA A 84 -2.76 -10.99 -2.26
N TRP A 85 -3.67 -11.25 -1.32
CA TRP A 85 -3.80 -12.54 -0.66
C TRP A 85 -5.26 -13.05 -0.79
N PRO A 86 -5.49 -14.34 -1.11
CA PRO A 86 -4.49 -15.33 -1.52
C PRO A 86 -3.79 -14.90 -2.84
N LYS A 87 -2.54 -15.37 -3.04
CA LYS A 87 -1.84 -15.15 -4.32
C LYS A 87 -2.68 -15.86 -5.39
N LEU A 88 -3.22 -15.09 -6.34
CA LEU A 88 -3.85 -15.63 -7.55
C LEU A 88 -2.78 -16.28 -8.44
#